data_AF-A0A7V3AM76-F1
#
_entry.id   AF-A0A7V3AM76-F1
#
_cell.length_a   1.000
_cell.length_b   1.000
_cell.length_c   1.000
_cell.angle_alpha   90.00
_cell.angle_beta   90.00
_cell.angle_gamma   90.00
#
_symmetry.space_group_name_H-M   'P 1'
#
loop_
_entity.id
_entity.type
_entity.pdbx_description
1 polymer ?
#
loop_
_entity_poly.entity_id
_entity_poly.type
_entity_poly.pdbx_seq_one_letter_code
_entity_poly.pdbx_strand_id
1 'polypeptide(L)'
;MDVITMNLKGVVQASLMFSAAATIYGVQLGLASSFAGDVYGIQAISVLNYAYRNVYGVQASLFTNGARNALSGLQIAPINRAGEVNGLQIGLLNNAGTFRELGAPTDNPGRVRGCQIGLYNEAGPLQGIQIGLINRTVGRTFLPLTIGINVGW
;
A
#
# COMPACT_ATOMS: atom_id res chain seq x y z
N MET A 1 12.00 25.15 -0.17
CA MET A 1 10.80 24.29 -0.22
C MET A 1 10.77 23.75 -1.65
N ASP A 2 11.46 22.65 -1.90
CA ASP A 2 11.68 22.17 -3.27
C ASP A 2 10.54 21.26 -3.68
N VAL A 3 9.41 21.87 -4.06
CA VAL A 3 8.30 21.16 -4.69
C VAL A 3 8.65 21.01 -6.16
N ILE A 4 9.35 19.92 -6.50
CA ILE A 4 9.61 19.56 -7.89
C ILE A 4 8.38 18.83 -8.44
N THR A 5 7.35 19.57 -8.85
CA THR A 5 6.22 19.04 -9.61
C THR A 5 6.66 18.70 -11.03
N MET A 6 7.26 17.53 -11.21
CA MET A 6 7.65 17.02 -12.53
C MET A 6 6.99 15.66 -12.80
N ASN A 7 6.57 15.45 -14.05
CA ASN A 7 6.31 14.12 -14.58
C ASN A 7 7.67 13.48 -14.87
N LEU A 8 8.17 12.66 -13.96
CA LEU A 8 9.51 12.09 -14.07
C LEU A 8 9.43 10.74 -14.76
N LYS A 9 9.96 10.68 -15.98
CA LYS A 9 10.13 9.45 -16.75
C LYS A 9 11.61 9.02 -16.70
N GLY A 10 11.90 7.90 -16.05
CA GLY A 10 13.23 7.29 -16.03
C GLY A 10 14.25 7.97 -15.10
N VAL A 11 13.82 8.77 -14.13
CA VAL A 11 14.69 9.56 -13.26
C VAL A 11 14.66 9.04 -11.83
N VAL A 12 15.83 8.96 -11.18
CA VAL A 12 15.94 8.84 -9.73
C VAL A 12 15.63 10.20 -9.11
N GLN A 13 14.46 10.38 -8.51
CA GLN A 13 14.15 11.60 -7.77
C GLN A 13 14.65 11.44 -6.34
N ALA A 14 15.68 12.20 -5.97
CA ALA A 14 16.19 12.26 -4.59
C ALA A 14 15.83 13.61 -3.96
N SER A 15 15.20 13.62 -2.77
CA SER A 15 14.92 14.86 -2.02
C SER A 15 15.12 14.65 -0.52
N LEU A 16 15.64 15.68 0.17
CA LEU A 16 15.96 15.59 1.60
C LEU A 16 14.73 15.74 2.51
N MET A 17 13.67 16.43 2.07
CA MET A 17 12.51 16.71 2.94
C MET A 17 11.18 16.24 2.33
N PHE A 18 10.91 16.59 1.09
CA PHE A 18 9.62 16.31 0.49
C PHE A 18 9.77 16.11 -1.01
N SER A 19 9.19 15.02 -1.51
CA SER A 19 9.09 14.75 -2.93
C SER A 19 7.62 14.63 -3.30
N ALA A 20 7.12 15.46 -4.21
CA ALA A 20 5.79 15.31 -4.78
C ALA A 20 5.84 15.27 -6.31
N ALA A 21 5.27 14.23 -6.89
CA ALA A 21 5.16 14.08 -8.34
C ALA A 21 3.73 13.72 -8.74
N ALA A 22 3.25 14.24 -9.87
CA ALA A 22 1.94 13.83 -10.40
C ALA A 22 1.96 12.35 -10.84
N THR A 23 3.05 11.93 -11.47
CA THR A 23 3.29 10.54 -11.84
C THR A 23 4.77 10.24 -11.81
N ILE A 24 5.12 9.06 -11.30
CA ILE A 24 6.50 8.57 -11.21
C ILE A 24 6.64 7.37 -12.12
N TYR A 25 7.62 7.42 -13.02
CA TYR A 25 8.12 6.24 -13.71
C TYR A 25 9.61 6.07 -13.37
N GLY A 26 9.95 5.08 -12.54
CA GLY A 26 11.32 4.85 -12.09
C GLY A 26 11.44 4.77 -10.56
N VAL A 27 12.47 5.41 -10.00
CA VAL A 27 12.81 5.31 -8.57
C VAL A 27 12.67 6.67 -7.90
N GLN A 28 11.92 6.74 -6.80
CA GLN A 28 11.83 7.92 -5.95
C GLN A 28 12.39 7.59 -4.57
N LEU A 29 13.36 8.39 -4.14
CA LEU A 29 14.00 8.32 -2.84
C LEU A 29 13.73 9.65 -2.12
N GLY A 30 12.96 9.60 -1.04
CA GLY A 30 12.75 10.75 -0.16
C GLY A 30 13.26 10.39 1.22
N LEU A 31 13.97 11.29 1.92
CA LEU A 31 14.40 10.98 3.31
C LEU A 31 13.25 11.10 4.31
N ALA A 32 12.35 12.07 4.14
CA ALA A 32 11.20 12.26 5.02
C ALA A 32 9.91 11.73 4.39
N SER A 33 9.32 12.42 3.40
CA SER A 33 8.05 11.97 2.81
C SER A 33 8.03 12.05 1.29
N SER A 34 7.49 11.01 0.67
CA SER A 34 7.34 10.87 -0.78
C SER A 34 5.86 10.73 -1.14
N PHE A 35 5.34 11.68 -1.91
CA PHE A 35 3.97 11.72 -2.39
C PHE A 35 3.92 11.61 -3.90
N ALA A 36 2.96 10.84 -4.40
CA ALA A 36 2.74 10.71 -5.83
C ALA A 36 1.25 10.62 -6.18
N GLY A 37 0.87 11.03 -7.38
CA GLY A 37 -0.44 10.64 -7.93
C GLY A 37 -0.45 9.14 -8.23
N ASP A 38 0.25 8.76 -9.31
CA ASP A 38 0.49 7.36 -9.68
C ASP A 38 1.99 7.02 -9.61
N VAL A 39 2.31 5.78 -9.24
CA VAL A 39 3.68 5.26 -9.15
C VAL A 39 3.83 4.05 -10.05
N TYR A 40 4.80 4.10 -10.96
CA TYR A 40 5.22 2.99 -11.82
C TYR A 40 6.71 2.74 -11.55
N GLY A 41 7.01 1.95 -10.53
CA GLY A 41 8.40 1.68 -10.10
C GLY A 41 8.57 1.59 -8.59
N ILE A 42 9.60 2.22 -8.05
CA ILE A 42 10.03 2.06 -6.65
C ILE A 42 9.90 3.41 -5.92
N GLN A 43 9.24 3.41 -4.77
CA GLN A 43 9.34 4.46 -3.75
C GLN A 43 10.01 3.87 -2.52
N ALA A 44 11.19 4.38 -2.15
CA ALA A 44 12.00 3.79 -1.07
C ALA A 44 12.62 4.85 -0.14
N ILE A 45 13.07 4.40 1.05
CA ILE A 45 13.96 5.12 1.98
C ILE A 45 13.30 6.30 2.74
N SER A 46 12.02 6.55 2.50
CA SER A 46 11.26 7.58 3.22
C SER A 46 10.78 7.12 4.57
N VAL A 47 10.49 8.07 5.45
CA VAL A 47 9.64 7.83 6.63
C VAL A 47 8.24 7.43 6.15
N LEU A 48 7.71 8.14 5.14
CA LEU A 48 6.37 7.93 4.61
C LEU A 48 6.35 7.91 3.07
N ASN A 49 5.72 6.90 2.48
CA ASN A 49 5.34 6.90 1.06
C ASN A 49 3.82 6.94 0.94
N TYR A 50 3.30 7.79 0.05
CA TYR A 50 1.87 7.82 -0.22
C TYR A 50 1.57 8.08 -1.71
N ALA A 51 0.78 7.21 -2.32
CA ALA A 51 0.23 7.39 -3.65
C ALA A 51 -1.27 7.71 -3.55
N TYR A 52 -1.67 8.86 -4.09
CA TYR A 52 -3.07 9.32 -4.12
C TYR A 52 -3.95 8.53 -5.10
N ARG A 53 -3.36 7.65 -5.92
CA ARG A 53 -4.07 6.74 -6.81
C ARG A 53 -3.43 5.35 -6.74
N ASN A 54 -2.69 4.94 -7.77
CA ASN A 54 -2.22 3.58 -7.94
C ASN A 54 -0.71 3.46 -7.77
N VAL A 55 -0.29 2.28 -7.31
CA VAL A 55 1.11 1.86 -7.26
C VAL A 55 1.27 0.59 -8.06
N TYR A 56 2.13 0.63 -9.06
CA TYR A 56 2.58 -0.50 -9.85
C TYR A 56 4.08 -0.68 -9.60
N GLY A 57 4.44 -1.51 -8.62
CA GLY A 57 5.82 -1.73 -8.21
C GLY A 57 6.02 -1.86 -6.71
N VAL A 58 7.04 -1.19 -6.15
CA VAL A 58 7.48 -1.38 -4.76
C VAL A 58 7.36 -0.08 -3.97
N GLN A 59 6.74 -0.14 -2.80
CA GLN A 59 6.79 0.88 -1.77
C GLN A 59 7.51 0.33 -0.54
N ALA A 60 8.59 0.99 -0.11
CA ALA A 60 9.34 0.64 1.08
C ALA A 60 9.60 1.89 1.92
N SER A 61 9.20 1.89 3.19
CA SER A 61 9.39 3.03 4.08
C SER A 61 9.70 2.60 5.50
N LEU A 62 10.24 3.54 6.29
CA LEU A 62 10.59 3.31 7.69
C LEU A 62 9.35 3.26 8.60
N PHE A 63 8.21 3.84 8.19
CA PHE A 63 6.99 3.85 9.00
C PHE A 63 5.73 3.44 8.23
N THR A 64 5.35 4.20 7.19
CA THR A 64 4.07 3.98 6.51
C THR A 64 4.17 3.99 4.99
N ASN A 65 3.52 3.02 4.35
CA ASN A 65 3.21 3.06 2.92
C ASN A 65 1.70 3.17 2.71
N GLY A 66 1.29 3.97 1.74
CA GLY A 66 -0.11 4.15 1.35
C GLY A 66 -0.30 4.12 -0.16
N ALA A 67 -1.32 3.39 -0.62
CA ALA A 67 -1.82 3.44 -1.99
C ALA A 67 -3.34 3.61 -1.96
N ARG A 68 -3.85 4.81 -2.26
CA ARG A 68 -5.26 5.14 -2.04
C ARG A 68 -6.22 4.22 -2.80
N ASN A 69 -5.94 3.96 -4.08
CA ASN A 69 -6.82 3.15 -4.92
C ASN A 69 -6.35 1.70 -4.96
N ALA A 70 -5.17 1.44 -5.51
CA ALA A 70 -4.69 0.08 -5.70
C ALA A 70 -3.18 -0.03 -5.60
N LEU A 71 -2.72 -1.13 -5.00
CA LEU A 71 -1.36 -1.63 -5.07
C LEU A 71 -1.33 -2.87 -5.98
N SER A 72 -0.49 -2.84 -7.01
CA SER A 72 -0.07 -4.01 -7.77
C SER A 72 1.43 -4.18 -7.61
N GLY A 73 1.85 -5.02 -6.66
CA GLY A 73 3.27 -5.20 -6.31
C GLY A 73 3.52 -5.42 -4.82
N LEU A 74 4.48 -4.69 -4.24
CA LEU A 74 5.03 -4.95 -2.91
C LEU A 74 5.00 -3.70 -2.02
N GLN A 75 4.52 -3.86 -0.80
CA GLN A 75 4.59 -2.84 0.27
C GLN A 75 5.35 -3.40 1.47
N ILE A 76 6.41 -2.70 1.90
CA ILE A 76 7.22 -3.06 3.07
C ILE A 76 7.35 -1.83 3.99
N ALA A 77 6.68 -1.87 5.14
CA ALA A 77 6.78 -0.86 6.19
C ALA A 77 6.10 -1.38 7.46
N PRO A 78 6.37 -0.83 8.64
CA PRO A 78 5.59 -1.13 9.85
C PRO A 78 4.08 -1.01 9.64
N ILE A 79 3.61 -0.03 8.85
CA ILE A 79 2.21 0.16 8.51
C ILE A 79 2.04 0.21 6.99
N ASN A 80 1.26 -0.71 6.43
CA ASN A 80 0.90 -0.71 5.01
C ASN A 80 -0.61 -0.52 4.84
N ARG A 81 -1.00 0.36 3.93
CA ARG A 81 -2.40 0.63 3.59
C ARG A 81 -2.62 0.66 2.09
N ALA A 82 -3.67 0.00 1.63
CA ALA A 82 -4.08 0.07 0.23
C ALA A 82 -5.60 -0.05 0.06
N GLY A 83 -6.18 0.59 -0.97
CA GLY A 83 -7.59 0.38 -1.32
C GLY A 83 -7.83 -1.06 -1.82
N GLU A 84 -7.11 -1.45 -2.86
CA GLU A 84 -7.03 -2.83 -3.36
C GLU A 84 -5.58 -3.31 -3.36
N VAL A 85 -5.38 -4.63 -3.27
CA VAL A 85 -4.05 -5.23 -3.34
C VAL A 85 -4.05 -6.38 -4.33
N ASN A 86 -3.11 -6.34 -5.28
CA ASN A 86 -2.69 -7.46 -6.11
C ASN A 86 -1.19 -7.65 -5.86
N GLY A 87 -0.82 -8.39 -4.82
CA GLY A 87 0.60 -8.56 -4.44
C GLY A 87 0.84 -8.87 -2.96
N LEU A 88 1.91 -8.30 -2.39
CA LEU A 88 2.43 -8.64 -1.06
C LEU A 88 2.54 -7.40 -0.17
N GLN A 89 2.03 -7.51 1.06
CA GLN A 89 2.26 -6.51 2.13
C GLN A 89 3.01 -7.17 3.29
N ILE A 90 4.12 -6.57 3.71
CA ILE A 90 4.94 -7.02 4.84
C ILE A 90 5.07 -5.86 5.83
N GLY A 91 4.60 -6.06 7.06
CA GLY A 91 4.58 -5.02 8.07
C GLY A 91 4.15 -5.50 9.44
N LEU A 92 4.04 -4.59 10.41
CA LEU A 92 3.39 -4.93 11.68
C LEU A 92 1.87 -4.90 11.50
N LEU A 93 1.38 -3.89 10.78
CA LEU A 93 -0.03 -3.66 10.47
C LEU A 93 -0.20 -3.60 8.95
N ASN A 94 -0.98 -4.52 8.40
CA ASN A 94 -1.38 -4.48 7.00
C ASN A 94 -2.89 -4.29 6.92
N ASN A 95 -3.34 -3.28 6.19
CA ASN A 95 -4.76 -3.06 5.93
C ASN A 95 -5.00 -2.85 4.44
N ALA A 96 -5.90 -3.64 3.87
CA ALA A 96 -6.35 -3.46 2.51
C ALA A 96 -7.85 -3.71 2.35
N GLY A 97 -8.52 -2.96 1.49
CA GLY A 97 -9.93 -3.22 1.16
C GLY A 97 -10.95 -2.76 2.19
N THR A 98 -10.53 -2.37 3.39
CA THR A 98 -11.43 -1.86 4.45
C THR A 98 -11.29 -0.35 4.66
N PHE A 99 -10.18 0.26 4.25
CA PHE A 99 -10.03 1.71 4.24
C PHE A 99 -10.96 2.35 3.21
N ARG A 100 -11.84 3.23 3.69
CA ARG A 100 -12.75 4.03 2.87
C ARG A 100 -12.49 5.52 3.04
N GLU A 101 -12.64 6.27 1.97
CA GLU A 101 -12.83 7.70 2.08
C GLU A 101 -14.27 8.06 2.40
N LEU A 102 -14.42 9.16 3.13
CA LEU A 102 -15.69 9.81 3.35
C LEU A 102 -16.32 10.18 1.99
N GLY A 103 -17.41 9.49 1.61
CA GLY A 103 -18.13 9.73 0.36
C GLY A 103 -17.97 8.66 -0.73
N ALA A 104 -17.13 7.63 -0.55
CA ALA A 104 -17.07 6.49 -1.47
C ALA A 104 -18.30 5.57 -1.28
N PRO A 105 -18.91 5.03 -2.37
CA PRO A 105 -20.07 4.14 -2.27
C PRO A 105 -19.85 2.97 -1.30
N THR A 106 -20.85 2.72 -0.46
CA THR A 106 -20.75 1.85 0.73
C THR A 106 -20.76 0.35 0.39
N ASP A 107 -20.79 -0.01 -0.88
CA ASP A 107 -21.33 -1.31 -1.27
C ASP A 107 -20.28 -2.26 -1.87
N ASN A 108 -19.04 -1.77 -2.10
CA ASN A 108 -17.99 -2.57 -2.71
C ASN A 108 -16.64 -2.39 -1.98
N PRO A 109 -16.31 -3.22 -0.97
CA PRO A 109 -14.99 -3.21 -0.35
C PRO A 109 -13.91 -3.60 -1.36
N GLY A 110 -12.72 -3.01 -1.25
CA GLY A 110 -11.60 -3.31 -2.14
C GLY A 110 -11.11 -4.75 -1.94
N ARG A 111 -10.70 -5.41 -3.03
CA ARG A 111 -10.28 -6.81 -2.98
C ARG A 111 -8.78 -6.95 -2.70
N VAL A 112 -8.43 -7.99 -1.96
CA VAL A 112 -7.06 -8.40 -1.70
C VAL A 112 -6.79 -9.71 -2.42
N ARG A 113 -5.87 -9.69 -3.39
CA ARG A 113 -5.33 -10.84 -4.11
C ARG A 113 -3.84 -10.94 -3.83
N GLY A 114 -3.44 -11.90 -2.99
CA GLY A 114 -2.05 -12.12 -2.67
C GLY A 114 -1.79 -12.39 -1.19
N CYS A 115 -0.73 -11.83 -0.62
CA CYS A 115 -0.28 -12.21 0.71
C CYS A 115 -0.09 -11.00 1.64
N GLN A 116 -0.51 -11.13 2.89
CA GLN A 116 -0.22 -10.18 3.95
C GLN A 116 0.54 -10.90 5.07
N ILE A 117 1.66 -10.33 5.51
CA ILE A 117 2.49 -10.87 6.58
C ILE A 117 2.70 -9.78 7.62
N GLY A 118 2.22 -10.01 8.85
CA GLY A 118 2.35 -9.03 9.92
C GLY A 118 1.70 -9.42 11.24
N LEU A 119 1.79 -8.58 12.27
CA LEU A 119 1.14 -8.87 13.56
C LEU A 119 -0.39 -8.79 13.44
N TYR A 120 -0.87 -7.79 12.72
CA TYR A 120 -2.28 -7.61 12.40
C TYR A 120 -2.46 -7.42 10.90
N ASN A 121 -3.28 -8.28 10.31
CA ASN A 121 -3.68 -8.20 8.91
C ASN A 121 -5.19 -7.96 8.84
N GLU A 122 -5.59 -7.03 7.99
CA GLU A 122 -6.99 -6.77 7.69
C GLU A 122 -7.20 -6.66 6.18
N ALA A 123 -8.17 -7.42 5.70
CA ALA A 123 -8.55 -7.51 4.30
C ALA A 123 -10.06 -7.30 4.14
N GLY A 124 -10.46 -6.67 3.03
CA GLY A 124 -11.79 -6.84 2.45
C GLY A 124 -11.97 -8.27 1.91
N PRO A 125 -12.66 -8.48 0.78
CA PRO A 125 -12.69 -9.78 0.11
C PRO A 125 -11.27 -10.27 -0.18
N LEU A 126 -10.90 -11.40 0.41
CA LEU A 126 -9.56 -11.97 0.26
C LEU A 126 -9.56 -13.16 -0.70
N GLN A 127 -8.57 -13.19 -1.58
CA GLN A 127 -8.19 -14.31 -2.43
C GLN A 127 -6.68 -14.51 -2.26
N GLY A 128 -6.28 -15.22 -1.20
CA GLY A 128 -4.86 -15.37 -0.87
C GLY A 128 -4.60 -15.77 0.58
N ILE A 129 -3.46 -15.33 1.11
CA ILE A 129 -2.88 -15.81 2.37
C ILE A 129 -2.69 -14.64 3.34
N GLN A 130 -3.11 -14.80 4.60
CA GLN A 130 -2.69 -13.92 5.69
C GLN A 130 -1.86 -14.72 6.69
N ILE A 131 -0.71 -14.18 7.08
CA ILE A 131 0.18 -14.76 8.09
C ILE A 131 0.35 -13.71 9.18
N GLY A 132 -0.19 -13.97 10.37
CA GLY A 132 -0.09 -13.02 11.46
C GLY A 132 -0.61 -13.49 12.79
N LEU A 133 -0.46 -12.67 13.83
CA LEU A 133 -1.07 -12.98 15.13
C LEU A 133 -2.59 -12.86 15.03
N ILE A 134 -3.06 -11.81 14.36
CA ILE A 134 -4.48 -11.52 14.14
C ILE A 134 -4.71 -11.28 12.65
N ASN A 135 -5.64 -12.02 12.05
CA ASN A 135 -6.08 -11.84 10.68
C ASN A 135 -7.57 -11.55 10.65
N ARG A 136 -7.98 -10.49 9.97
CA ARG A 136 -9.38 -10.08 9.85
C ARG A 136 -9.78 -10.00 8.38
N THR A 137 -10.90 -10.62 8.03
CA THR A 137 -11.42 -10.56 6.66
C THR A 137 -12.88 -10.13 6.68
N VAL A 138 -13.24 -9.20 5.79
CA VAL A 138 -14.61 -8.66 5.69
C VAL A 138 -15.14 -8.82 4.26
N GLY A 139 -16.24 -9.56 4.12
CA GLY A 139 -16.91 -9.79 2.84
C GLY A 139 -16.71 -11.21 2.31
N ARG A 140 -17.28 -11.51 1.14
CA ARG A 140 -17.23 -12.86 0.56
C ARG A 140 -15.81 -13.22 0.18
N THR A 141 -15.25 -14.17 0.92
CA THR A 141 -13.87 -14.61 0.79
C THR A 141 -13.81 -15.93 0.05
N PHE A 142 -12.86 -16.08 -0.87
CA PHE A 142 -12.67 -17.35 -1.57
C PHE A 142 -11.43 -18.04 -0.99
N LEU A 143 -11.67 -18.90 0.00
CA LEU A 143 -10.68 -19.79 0.62
C LEU A 143 -9.44 -19.07 1.19
N PRO A 144 -9.59 -18.29 2.28
CA PRO A 144 -8.43 -17.66 2.89
C PRO A 144 -7.59 -18.71 3.62
N LEU A 145 -6.31 -18.82 3.27
CA LEU A 145 -5.36 -19.53 4.14
C LEU A 145 -4.82 -18.52 5.14
N THR A 146 -5.29 -18.61 6.39
CA THR A 146 -4.92 -17.67 7.44
C THR A 146 -4.27 -18.40 8.60
N ILE A 147 -2.99 -18.10 8.86
CA ILE A 147 -2.24 -18.66 9.99
C ILE A 147 -2.27 -17.64 11.12
N GLY A 148 -2.76 -18.04 12.30
CA GLY A 148 -2.95 -17.16 13.47
C GLY A 148 -4.37 -17.20 14.04
N ILE A 149 -4.73 -16.17 14.81
CA ILE A 149 -6.11 -15.95 15.25
C ILE A 149 -6.88 -15.28 14.11
N ASN A 150 -7.99 -15.87 13.70
CA ASN A 150 -8.75 -15.43 12.54
C ASN A 150 -10.13 -14.90 12.97
N VAL A 151 -10.45 -13.68 12.58
CA VAL A 151 -11.68 -12.97 12.94
C VAL A 151 -12.44 -12.55 11.68
N GLY A 152 -13.59 -13.16 11.45
CA GLY A 152 -14.44 -12.89 10.28
C GLY A 152 -14.13 -13.80 9.09
N TRP A 153 -15.20 -14.24 8.42
CA TRP A 153 -15.22 -15.12 7.25
C TRP A 153 -16.50 -14.86 6.46
#